data_AF-A0A073J1C9-F1
#
_entry.id   AF-A0A073J1C9-F1
#
_cell.length_a   1.000
_cell.length_b   1.000
_cell.length_c   1.000
_cell.angle_alpha   90.00
_cell.angle_beta   90.00
_cell.angle_gamma   90.00
#
_symmetry.space_group_name_H-M   'P 1'
#
loop_
_entity.id
_entity.type
_entity.pdbx_description
1 polymer ?
#
loop_
_entity_poly.entity_id
_entity_poly.type
_entity_poly.pdbx_seq_one_letter_code
_entity_poly.pdbx_strand_id
1 'polypeptide(L)'
;MNRSGLKAICMALMVCLMPVGAVAENAQPGTLCSDGTLGSINCIRPQFFAFDTCQLIEDAARRHGLDAGFFARLLWQESRFDPHAISPAGAQGIAQFMPATAALRGLSDAFNPAEAMERSAHYLGELQRRYGNPGLAAVAYNGGERRADGFTQEDKGLVQETWEYVRIITGLGAEQWRDDPPDTHDFRLDAALPFMPACLALAKDRRITPLKSPQKPWSAQLAYGKTRAQAQANVKRLTAQCSSRVARETVEYVTVPNRVRGQPPYHLGRIGRDTKEDAEKICATLRRDGCLCRVLKHKG
;
A
#
# COMPACT_ATOMS: atom_id res chain seq x y z
N MET A 1 38.95 31.09 -58.75
CA MET A 1 38.89 30.36 -57.46
C MET A 1 37.52 30.58 -56.84
N ASN A 2 36.77 29.50 -56.71
CA ASN A 2 35.43 29.42 -56.15
C ASN A 2 35.49 29.54 -54.62
N ARG A 3 34.73 30.44 -53.99
CA ARG A 3 34.21 30.23 -52.63
C ARG A 3 32.81 30.82 -52.50
N SER A 4 31.89 29.89 -52.42
CA SER A 4 30.45 29.99 -52.19
C SER A 4 30.15 30.56 -50.80
N GLY A 5 28.93 31.08 -50.67
CA GLY A 5 28.48 31.85 -49.52
C GLY A 5 28.21 31.05 -48.25
N LEU A 6 27.99 31.79 -47.18
CA LEU A 6 27.30 31.29 -45.99
C LEU A 6 26.36 32.41 -45.50
N LYS A 7 25.07 32.26 -45.84
CA LYS A 7 23.99 33.01 -45.21
C LYS A 7 23.84 32.47 -43.79
N ALA A 8 24.02 33.33 -42.79
CA ALA A 8 23.70 32.99 -41.41
C ALA A 8 22.17 32.83 -41.28
N ILE A 9 21.71 31.58 -41.20
CA ILE A 9 20.33 31.25 -40.83
C ILE A 9 20.27 31.31 -39.30
N CYS A 10 19.63 32.35 -38.78
CA CYS A 10 19.32 32.46 -37.37
C CYS A 10 18.16 31.49 -37.07
N MET A 11 18.49 30.31 -36.56
CA MET A 11 17.51 29.31 -36.14
C MET A 11 16.93 29.76 -34.80
N ALA A 12 15.72 30.32 -34.84
CA ALA A 12 14.97 30.66 -33.64
C ALA A 12 14.71 29.36 -32.84
N LEU A 13 15.35 29.23 -31.69
CA LEU A 13 15.13 28.14 -30.75
C LEU A 13 13.77 28.39 -30.09
N MET A 14 12.71 27.77 -30.64
CA MET A 14 11.38 27.78 -30.04
C MET A 14 11.42 26.89 -28.79
N VAL A 15 11.69 27.50 -27.63
CA VAL A 15 11.61 26.81 -26.34
C VAL A 15 10.15 26.47 -26.08
N CYS A 16 9.80 25.22 -26.33
CA CYS A 16 8.49 24.67 -26.05
C CYS A 16 8.34 24.54 -24.52
N LEU A 17 7.78 25.57 -23.89
CA LEU A 17 7.33 25.54 -22.49
C LEU A 17 6.15 24.58 -22.39
N MET A 18 6.44 23.30 -22.14
CA MET A 18 5.41 22.31 -21.82
C MET A 18 4.87 22.60 -20.41
N PRO A 19 3.54 22.76 -20.23
CA PRO A 19 2.97 22.94 -18.91
C PRO A 19 3.14 21.66 -18.08
N VAL A 20 3.50 21.82 -16.81
CA VAL A 20 3.81 20.76 -15.81
C VAL A 20 2.60 19.86 -15.47
N GLY A 21 1.46 20.01 -16.14
CA GLY A 21 0.19 19.33 -15.80
C GLY A 21 -0.21 18.11 -16.64
N ALA A 22 0.54 17.75 -17.71
CA ALA A 22 0.02 16.83 -18.74
C ALA A 22 0.17 15.32 -18.46
N VAL A 23 0.66 14.89 -17.29
CA VAL A 23 0.92 13.46 -17.02
C VAL A 23 -0.35 12.71 -16.59
N ALA A 24 -1.35 13.40 -16.04
CA ALA A 24 -2.53 12.74 -15.44
C ALA A 24 -3.68 12.47 -16.42
N GLU A 25 -3.74 13.15 -17.57
CA GLU A 25 -4.97 13.21 -18.38
C GLU A 25 -5.21 11.97 -19.27
N ASN A 26 -4.22 11.08 -19.39
CA ASN A 26 -4.30 9.84 -20.18
C ASN A 26 -3.94 8.56 -19.38
N ALA A 27 -3.93 8.63 -18.05
CA ALA A 27 -3.64 7.45 -17.22
C ALA A 27 -4.78 6.43 -17.29
N GLN A 28 -4.46 5.14 -17.42
CA GLN A 28 -5.45 4.06 -17.42
C GLN A 28 -6.25 4.07 -16.11
N PRO A 29 -7.57 3.78 -16.12
CA PRO A 29 -8.37 3.72 -14.90
C PRO A 29 -7.74 2.81 -13.84
N GLY A 30 -7.65 3.31 -12.60
CA GLY A 30 -7.03 2.59 -11.48
C GLY A 30 -5.50 2.65 -11.42
N THR A 31 -4.86 3.45 -12.28
CA THR A 31 -3.43 3.76 -12.13
C THR A 31 -3.20 4.58 -10.86
N LEU A 32 -2.23 4.17 -10.04
CA LEU A 32 -1.85 4.84 -8.80
C LEU A 32 -0.41 5.32 -8.91
N CYS A 33 -0.15 6.58 -8.57
CA CYS A 33 1.15 7.22 -8.74
C CYS A 33 1.68 7.76 -7.41
N SER A 34 3.00 7.86 -7.29
CA SER A 34 3.65 8.60 -6.20
C SER A 34 3.43 10.12 -6.37
N ASP A 35 3.53 10.86 -5.27
CA ASP A 35 3.30 12.32 -5.24
C ASP A 35 4.48 13.15 -5.79
N GLY A 36 5.60 12.50 -6.12
CA GLY A 36 6.82 13.14 -6.64
C GLY A 36 7.62 13.93 -5.60
N THR A 37 7.26 13.89 -4.32
CA THR A 37 7.96 14.67 -3.28
C THR A 37 9.34 14.13 -2.93
N LEU A 38 9.60 12.85 -3.21
CA LEU A 38 10.86 12.15 -2.92
C LEU A 38 11.64 11.73 -4.17
N GLY A 39 11.26 12.24 -5.34
CA GLY A 39 11.92 11.92 -6.61
C GLY A 39 10.96 11.91 -7.79
N SER A 40 11.30 11.16 -8.84
CA SER A 40 10.45 11.02 -10.02
C SER A 40 9.08 10.42 -9.66
N ILE A 41 8.03 10.94 -10.31
CA ILE A 41 6.70 10.34 -10.24
C ILE A 41 6.76 8.98 -10.92
N ASN A 42 6.40 7.93 -10.18
CA ASN A 42 6.27 6.59 -10.70
C ASN A 42 4.82 6.14 -10.53
N CYS A 43 4.31 5.41 -11.51
CA CYS A 43 2.92 4.97 -11.54
C CYS A 43 2.85 3.46 -11.70
N ILE A 44 1.94 2.84 -10.96
CA ILE A 44 1.62 1.42 -11.07
C ILE A 44 0.28 1.28 -11.76
N ARG A 45 0.30 0.70 -12.96
CA ARG A 45 -0.89 0.41 -13.76
C ARG A 45 -1.40 -0.99 -13.42
N PRO A 46 -2.71 -1.19 -13.20
CA PRO A 46 -3.25 -2.50 -12.81
C PRO A 46 -2.85 -3.64 -13.75
N GLN A 47 -2.88 -3.39 -15.06
CA GLN A 47 -2.55 -4.38 -16.08
C GLN A 47 -1.05 -4.68 -16.21
N PHE A 48 -0.18 -3.79 -15.73
CA PHE A 48 1.27 -3.94 -15.74
C PHE A 48 1.85 -4.03 -14.33
N PHE A 49 1.03 -4.37 -13.33
CA PHE A 49 1.38 -4.24 -11.92
C PHE A 49 2.74 -4.87 -11.58
N ALA A 50 3.01 -6.09 -12.03
CA ALA A 50 4.26 -6.78 -11.71
C ALA A 50 5.48 -6.06 -12.29
N PHE A 51 5.37 -5.58 -13.53
CA PHE A 51 6.44 -4.86 -14.21
C PHE A 51 6.66 -3.49 -13.58
N ASP A 52 5.60 -2.71 -13.40
CA ASP A 52 5.69 -1.37 -12.80
C ASP A 52 6.19 -1.43 -11.35
N THR A 53 5.79 -2.46 -10.59
CA THR A 53 6.33 -2.71 -9.23
C THR A 53 7.82 -2.99 -9.29
N CYS A 54 8.29 -3.92 -10.13
CA CYS A 54 9.72 -4.24 -10.21
C CYS A 54 10.56 -3.05 -10.70
N GLN A 55 10.06 -2.27 -11.67
CA GLN A 55 10.72 -1.03 -12.09
C GLN A 55 10.82 -0.03 -10.93
N LEU A 56 9.73 0.17 -10.19
CA LEU A 56 9.73 1.09 -9.06
C LEU A 56 10.68 0.63 -7.94
N ILE A 57 10.78 -0.67 -7.67
CA ILE A 57 11.76 -1.20 -6.71
C ILE A 57 13.18 -0.79 -7.11
N GLU A 58 13.57 -1.07 -8.35
CA GLU A 58 14.92 -0.77 -8.85
C GLU A 58 15.22 0.73 -8.80
N ASP A 59 14.26 1.54 -9.23
CA ASP A 59 14.40 2.99 -9.29
C ASP A 59 14.43 3.66 -7.91
N ALA A 60 13.56 3.25 -7.00
CA ALA A 60 13.51 3.77 -5.64
C ALA A 60 14.72 3.30 -4.82
N ALA A 61 15.13 2.04 -4.96
CA ALA A 61 16.33 1.53 -4.30
C ALA A 61 17.57 2.34 -4.72
N ARG A 62 17.74 2.56 -6.03
CA ARG A 62 18.83 3.39 -6.57
C ARG A 62 18.82 4.81 -6.01
N ARG A 63 17.64 5.47 -5.93
CA ARG A 63 17.52 6.83 -5.38
C ARG A 63 17.91 6.92 -3.91
N HIS A 64 17.55 5.92 -3.12
CA HIS A 64 17.68 5.97 -1.66
C HIS A 64 18.92 5.22 -1.12
N GLY A 65 19.80 4.76 -2.02
CA GLY A 65 21.08 4.13 -1.67
C GLY A 65 20.93 2.71 -1.14
N LEU A 66 19.97 1.96 -1.67
CA LEU A 66 19.66 0.59 -1.29
C LEU A 66 20.07 -0.38 -2.42
N ASP A 67 20.36 -1.62 -2.03
CA ASP A 67 20.38 -2.72 -2.99
C ASP A 67 18.92 -3.08 -3.40
N ALA A 68 18.68 -3.23 -4.71
CA ALA A 68 17.34 -3.51 -5.23
C ALA A 68 16.82 -4.89 -4.83
N GLY A 69 17.69 -5.90 -4.73
CA GLY A 69 17.36 -7.24 -4.25
C GLY A 69 17.00 -7.23 -2.76
N PHE A 70 17.73 -6.46 -1.95
CA PHE A 70 17.39 -6.25 -0.54
C PHE A 70 15.99 -5.63 -0.39
N PHE A 71 15.71 -4.54 -1.12
CA PHE A 71 14.43 -3.87 -1.05
C PHE A 71 13.27 -4.74 -1.58
N ALA A 72 13.50 -5.49 -2.66
CA ALA A 72 12.53 -6.46 -3.18
C ALA A 72 12.19 -7.55 -2.16
N ARG A 73 13.21 -8.15 -1.51
CA ARG A 73 13.01 -9.17 -0.47
C ARG A 73 12.24 -8.61 0.73
N LEU A 74 12.49 -7.37 1.12
CA LEU A 74 11.74 -6.69 2.18
C LEU A 74 10.26 -6.56 1.81
N LEU A 75 9.94 -5.94 0.68
CA LEU A 75 8.54 -5.79 0.24
C LEU A 75 7.84 -7.14 0.01
N TRP A 76 8.60 -8.14 -0.43
CA TRP A 76 8.09 -9.51 -0.54
C TRP A 76 7.75 -10.10 0.82
N GLN A 77 8.60 -9.91 1.82
CA GLN A 77 8.35 -10.37 3.18
C GLN A 77 7.17 -9.64 3.83
N GLU A 78 7.01 -8.34 3.56
CA GLU A 78 5.92 -7.54 4.10
C GLU A 78 4.55 -7.98 3.59
N SER A 79 4.40 -8.17 2.28
CA SER A 79 3.07 -8.42 1.70
C SER A 79 3.03 -9.34 0.50
N ARG A 80 4.19 -9.85 0.03
CA ARG A 80 4.32 -10.58 -1.25
C ARG A 80 3.84 -9.73 -2.43
N PHE A 81 4.16 -8.43 -2.36
CA PHE A 81 3.73 -7.39 -3.30
C PHE A 81 2.20 -7.18 -3.36
N ASP A 82 1.47 -7.51 -2.29
CA ASP A 82 0.04 -7.24 -2.19
C ASP A 82 -0.21 -5.78 -1.73
N PRO A 83 -0.74 -4.90 -2.59
CA PRO A 83 -1.02 -3.52 -2.25
C PRO A 83 -2.20 -3.36 -1.28
N HIS A 84 -2.97 -4.42 -1.03
CA HIS A 84 -4.16 -4.40 -0.17
C HIS A 84 -3.98 -5.19 1.13
N ALA A 85 -2.75 -5.61 1.43
CA ALA A 85 -2.45 -6.38 2.64
C ALA A 85 -2.74 -5.59 3.91
N ILE A 86 -3.32 -6.27 4.91
CA ILE A 86 -3.51 -5.73 6.26
C ILE A 86 -3.09 -6.82 7.25
N SER A 87 -2.08 -6.55 8.08
CA SER A 87 -1.66 -7.49 9.12
C SER A 87 -2.63 -7.51 10.32
N PRO A 88 -2.59 -8.54 11.19
CA PRO A 88 -3.35 -8.57 12.43
C PRO A 88 -3.07 -7.37 13.36
N ALA A 89 -1.86 -6.81 13.31
CA ALA A 89 -1.47 -5.64 14.09
C ALA A 89 -1.94 -4.31 13.45
N GLY A 90 -2.46 -4.34 12.22
CA GLY A 90 -2.97 -3.18 11.50
C GLY A 90 -1.96 -2.50 10.59
N ALA A 91 -0.85 -3.14 10.25
CA ALA A 91 0.07 -2.67 9.22
C ALA A 91 -0.57 -2.77 7.83
N GLN A 92 -0.33 -1.80 6.94
CA GLN A 92 -1.12 -1.60 5.73
C GLN A 92 -0.28 -1.55 4.45
N GLY A 93 -0.83 -2.16 3.40
CA GLY A 93 -0.37 -2.04 2.02
C GLY A 93 0.90 -2.82 1.70
N ILE A 94 1.47 -2.50 0.53
CA ILE A 94 2.59 -3.25 -0.06
C ILE A 94 3.85 -3.24 0.82
N ALA A 95 4.03 -2.18 1.60
CA ALA A 95 5.19 -1.98 2.46
C ALA A 95 4.86 -2.11 3.96
N GLN A 96 3.65 -2.56 4.30
CA GLN A 96 3.14 -2.77 5.66
C GLN A 96 3.47 -1.61 6.61
N PHE A 97 3.12 -0.38 6.23
CA PHE A 97 3.24 0.74 7.15
C PHE A 97 2.23 0.60 8.29
N MET A 98 2.71 0.73 9.53
CA MET A 98 1.82 1.03 10.66
C MET A 98 1.21 2.43 10.47
N PRO A 99 -0.07 2.68 10.81
CA PRO A 99 -0.71 3.98 10.57
C PRO A 99 0.04 5.17 11.20
N ALA A 100 0.58 4.99 12.41
CA ALA A 100 1.38 6.02 13.07
C ALA A 100 2.68 6.32 12.30
N THR A 101 3.35 5.29 11.78
CA THR A 101 4.54 5.44 10.94
C THR A 101 4.18 6.10 9.62
N ALA A 102 3.10 5.68 8.95
CA ALA A 102 2.65 6.31 7.71
C ALA A 102 2.47 7.83 7.88
N ALA A 103 1.82 8.27 8.95
CA ALA A 103 1.64 9.68 9.28
C ALA A 103 2.98 10.42 9.50
N LEU A 104 3.91 9.82 10.26
CA LEU A 104 5.25 10.39 10.48
C LEU A 104 6.06 10.51 9.19
N ARG A 105 5.80 9.63 8.22
CA ARG A 105 6.50 9.59 6.94
C ARG A 105 5.80 10.38 5.83
N GLY A 106 4.68 11.04 6.14
CA GLY A 106 3.89 11.79 5.16
C GLY A 106 3.22 10.90 4.10
N LEU A 107 2.99 9.62 4.41
CA LEU A 107 2.26 8.68 3.56
C LEU A 107 0.76 8.78 3.88
N SER A 108 0.00 9.40 2.97
CA SER A 108 -1.43 9.66 3.19
C SER A 108 -2.31 8.43 2.95
N ASP A 109 -1.93 7.58 2.00
CA ASP A 109 -2.62 6.35 1.66
C ASP A 109 -1.62 5.20 1.50
N ALA A 110 -1.55 4.32 2.51
CA ALA A 110 -0.67 3.14 2.48
C ALA A 110 -1.10 2.09 1.43
N PHE A 111 -2.34 2.18 0.92
CA PHE A 111 -2.84 1.31 -0.15
C PHE A 111 -2.52 1.83 -1.55
N ASN A 112 -1.95 3.02 -1.69
CA ASN A 112 -1.31 3.47 -2.93
C ASN A 112 0.10 2.83 -3.01
N PRO A 113 0.30 1.77 -3.81
CA PRO A 113 1.57 1.06 -3.81
C PRO A 113 2.72 1.91 -4.32
N ALA A 114 2.48 2.83 -5.26
CA ALA A 114 3.54 3.66 -5.81
C ALA A 114 4.10 4.63 -4.75
N GLU A 115 3.21 5.28 -4.01
CA GLU A 115 3.61 6.18 -2.92
C GLU A 115 4.20 5.41 -1.74
N ALA A 116 3.57 4.29 -1.34
CA ALA A 116 4.05 3.47 -0.23
C ALA A 116 5.45 2.89 -0.47
N MET A 117 5.75 2.43 -1.70
CA MET A 117 7.09 1.93 -2.04
C MET A 117 8.14 3.04 -2.04
N GLU A 118 7.82 4.23 -2.56
CA GLU A 118 8.76 5.37 -2.53
C GLU A 118 9.09 5.77 -1.07
N ARG A 119 8.06 5.86 -0.21
CA ARG A 119 8.20 6.19 1.21
C ARG A 119 8.96 5.10 1.97
N SER A 120 8.72 3.84 1.64
CA SER A 120 9.42 2.67 2.22
C SER A 120 10.91 2.69 1.87
N ALA A 121 11.26 2.89 0.60
CA ALA A 121 12.64 2.99 0.16
C ALA A 121 13.37 4.15 0.85
N HIS A 122 12.74 5.32 0.91
CA HIS A 122 13.31 6.48 1.61
C HIS A 122 13.55 6.20 3.10
N TYR A 123 12.56 5.63 3.79
CA TYR A 123 12.68 5.28 5.20
C TYR A 123 13.75 4.20 5.44
N LEU A 124 13.75 3.13 4.66
CA LEU A 124 14.75 2.07 4.76
C LEU A 124 16.17 2.60 4.48
N GLY A 125 16.34 3.52 3.53
CA GLY A 125 17.61 4.19 3.26
C GLY A 125 18.09 5.03 4.45
N GLU A 126 17.19 5.75 5.13
CA GLU A 126 17.53 6.46 6.37
C GLU A 126 17.95 5.51 7.49
N LEU A 127 17.23 4.40 7.67
CA LEU A 127 17.57 3.37 8.64
C LEU A 127 18.94 2.75 8.33
N GLN A 128 19.22 2.43 7.07
CA GLN A 128 20.51 1.89 6.67
C GLN A 128 21.65 2.86 6.94
N ARG A 129 21.46 4.16 6.69
CA ARG A 129 22.46 5.18 7.05
C ARG A 129 22.63 5.32 8.56
N ARG A 130 21.53 5.27 9.32
CA ARG A 130 21.55 5.42 10.78
C ARG A 130 22.24 4.24 11.47
N TYR A 131 21.94 3.01 11.05
CA TYR A 131 22.44 1.80 11.69
C TYR A 131 23.65 1.19 10.96
N GLY A 132 24.08 1.78 9.85
CA GLY A 132 25.33 1.45 9.16
C GLY A 132 25.24 0.30 8.16
N ASN A 133 24.30 -0.64 8.31
CA ASN A 133 24.18 -1.78 7.39
C ASN A 133 22.72 -2.25 7.15
N PRO A 134 22.46 -3.01 6.06
CA PRO A 134 21.12 -3.47 5.70
C PRO A 134 20.45 -4.35 6.76
N GLY A 135 21.21 -5.18 7.48
CA GLY A 135 20.67 -6.07 8.50
C GLY A 135 20.09 -5.32 9.69
N LEU A 136 20.84 -4.35 10.22
CA LEU A 136 20.36 -3.50 11.31
C LEU A 136 19.25 -2.55 10.85
N ALA A 137 19.25 -2.13 9.58
CA ALA A 137 18.12 -1.43 8.99
C ALA A 137 16.86 -2.29 8.99
N ALA A 138 16.96 -3.58 8.65
CA ALA A 138 15.84 -4.51 8.69
C ALA A 138 15.34 -4.76 10.12
N VAL A 139 16.24 -4.82 11.12
CA VAL A 139 15.85 -4.84 12.55
C VAL A 139 15.00 -3.62 12.88
N ALA A 140 15.43 -2.42 12.46
CA ALA A 140 14.72 -1.18 12.78
C ALA A 140 13.39 -1.04 12.01
N TYR A 141 13.32 -1.53 10.77
CA TYR A 141 12.12 -1.47 9.94
C TYR A 141 11.00 -2.34 10.54
N ASN A 142 11.29 -3.61 10.87
CA ASN A 142 10.32 -4.54 11.45
C ASN A 142 10.11 -4.33 12.96
N GLY A 143 11.20 -4.26 13.72
CA GLY A 143 11.17 -4.24 15.18
C GLY A 143 10.94 -2.84 15.78
N GLY A 144 11.08 -1.79 14.95
CA GLY A 144 11.08 -0.39 15.35
C GLY A 144 12.45 0.10 15.84
N GLU A 145 12.73 1.39 15.63
CA GLU A 145 14.02 2.02 15.96
C GLU A 145 14.44 1.81 17.43
N ARG A 146 13.52 1.93 18.38
CA ARG A 146 13.83 1.69 19.81
C ARG A 146 14.37 0.29 20.08
N ARG A 147 13.87 -0.72 19.35
CA ARG A 147 14.34 -2.10 19.48
C ARG A 147 15.71 -2.26 18.82
N ALA A 148 15.92 -1.62 17.67
CA ALA A 148 17.22 -1.58 17.04
C ALA A 148 18.26 -0.89 17.94
N ASP A 149 17.95 0.27 18.52
CA ASP A 149 18.82 0.97 19.48
C ASP A 149 19.18 0.06 20.67
N GLY A 150 18.20 -0.62 21.27
CA GLY A 150 18.46 -1.57 22.36
C GLY A 150 19.32 -2.76 21.95
N PHE A 151 19.14 -3.26 20.72
CA PHE A 151 19.93 -4.37 20.19
C PHE A 151 21.38 -3.98 19.87
N THR A 152 21.59 -2.76 19.35
CA THR A 152 22.91 -2.29 18.91
C THR A 152 23.71 -1.59 20.01
N GLN A 153 23.05 -0.94 20.98
CA GLN A 153 23.73 -0.10 21.98
C GLN A 153 23.67 -0.69 23.40
N GLU A 154 22.68 -1.54 23.68
CA GLU A 154 22.41 -2.04 25.03
C GLU A 154 22.49 -3.58 25.13
N ASP A 155 22.92 -4.24 24.06
CA ASP A 155 23.07 -5.70 23.96
C ASP A 155 21.78 -6.48 24.30
N LYS A 156 20.62 -5.86 24.09
CA LYS A 156 19.31 -6.51 24.31
C LYS A 156 18.99 -7.46 23.17
N GLY A 157 18.52 -8.66 23.47
CA GLY A 157 18.07 -9.61 22.45
C GLY A 157 16.86 -9.13 21.63
N LEU A 158 16.68 -9.74 20.45
CA LEU A 158 15.53 -9.53 19.59
C LEU A 158 14.39 -10.51 19.90
N VAL A 159 13.16 -10.11 19.56
CA VAL A 159 12.04 -11.06 19.51
C VAL A 159 12.19 -11.98 18.30
N GLN A 160 11.69 -13.22 18.39
CA GLN A 160 11.83 -14.24 17.35
C GLN A 160 11.38 -13.75 15.97
N GLU A 161 10.26 -13.03 15.90
CA GLU A 161 9.74 -12.46 14.65
C GLU A 161 10.78 -11.58 13.93
N THR A 162 11.41 -10.64 14.66
CA THR A 162 12.41 -9.73 14.07
C THR A 162 13.68 -10.47 13.69
N TRP A 163 14.10 -11.46 14.51
CA TRP A 163 15.25 -12.29 14.19
C TRP A 163 15.04 -13.08 12.88
N GLU A 164 13.89 -13.73 12.74
CA GLU A 164 13.52 -14.46 11.53
C GLU A 164 13.39 -13.53 10.33
N TYR A 165 12.80 -12.35 10.52
CA TYR A 165 12.64 -11.34 9.47
C TYR A 165 13.97 -10.93 8.85
N VAL A 166 14.98 -10.62 9.68
CA VAL A 166 16.33 -10.26 9.20
C VAL A 166 16.97 -11.43 8.45
N ARG A 167 16.84 -12.65 8.97
CA ARG A 167 17.38 -13.85 8.34
C ARG A 167 16.74 -14.13 6.98
N ILE A 168 15.42 -13.93 6.84
CA ILE A 168 14.70 -14.16 5.58
C ILE A 168 15.14 -13.16 4.51
N ILE A 169 15.25 -11.88 4.86
CA ILE A 169 15.52 -10.82 3.88
C ILE A 169 17.00 -10.76 3.51
N THR A 170 17.87 -10.94 4.49
CA THR A 170 19.32 -10.82 4.28
C THR A 170 20.01 -12.14 4.04
N GLY A 171 19.50 -13.25 4.57
CA GLY A 171 20.20 -14.54 4.58
C GLY A 171 21.18 -14.71 5.74
N LEU A 172 21.42 -13.67 6.54
CA LEU A 172 22.29 -13.69 7.73
C LEU A 172 21.49 -13.36 9.01
N GLY A 173 22.01 -13.77 10.16
CA GLY A 173 21.42 -13.43 11.46
C GLY A 173 21.65 -11.96 11.83
N ALA A 174 20.77 -11.39 12.65
CA ALA A 174 20.91 -10.00 13.10
C ALA A 174 22.17 -9.79 13.95
N GLU A 175 22.58 -10.81 14.73
CA GLU A 175 23.80 -10.80 15.54
C GLU A 175 25.04 -10.75 14.65
N GLN A 176 25.05 -11.50 13.54
CA GLN A 176 26.14 -11.42 12.56
C GLN A 176 26.25 -10.02 11.96
N TRP A 177 25.13 -9.40 11.58
CA TRP A 177 25.12 -8.01 11.11
C TRP A 177 25.58 -6.97 12.14
N ARG A 178 25.50 -7.29 13.43
CA ARG A 178 25.92 -6.40 14.50
C ARG A 178 27.39 -6.59 14.86
N ASP A 179 27.81 -7.84 14.99
CA ASP A 179 29.07 -8.22 15.63
C ASP A 179 30.18 -8.49 14.60
N ASP A 180 29.83 -8.98 13.41
CA ASP A 180 30.76 -9.31 12.31
C ASP A 180 30.10 -9.11 10.93
N PRO A 181 29.72 -7.87 10.58
CA PRO A 181 29.04 -7.60 9.32
C PRO A 181 29.99 -7.82 8.14
N PRO A 182 29.53 -8.48 7.05
CA PRO A 182 30.37 -8.66 5.87
C PRO A 182 30.63 -7.31 5.17
N ASP A 183 31.84 -7.15 4.62
CA ASP A 183 32.20 -5.97 3.82
C ASP A 183 31.30 -5.82 2.57
N THR A 184 30.90 -6.94 1.98
CA THR A 184 29.99 -7.02 0.84
C THR A 184 29.02 -8.17 1.00
N HIS A 185 27.78 -8.00 0.56
CA HIS A 185 26.75 -9.04 0.65
C HIS A 185 25.92 -9.16 -0.63
N ASP A 186 25.70 -10.39 -1.08
CA ASP A 186 24.95 -10.67 -2.32
C ASP A 186 23.44 -10.75 -2.05
N PHE A 187 22.72 -9.71 -2.47
CA PHE A 187 21.27 -9.63 -2.35
C PHE A 187 20.52 -10.03 -3.62
N ARG A 188 21.20 -10.55 -4.65
CA ARG A 188 20.55 -10.98 -5.90
C ARG A 188 19.38 -11.92 -5.62
N LEU A 189 18.27 -11.68 -6.30
CA LEU A 189 17.06 -12.49 -6.15
C LEU A 189 17.20 -13.88 -6.77
N ASP A 190 18.09 -13.99 -7.76
CA ASP A 190 18.45 -15.22 -8.45
C ASP A 190 19.94 -15.13 -8.84
N ALA A 191 20.68 -16.23 -8.75
CA ALA A 191 22.12 -16.24 -8.98
C ALA A 191 22.52 -16.08 -10.46
N ALA A 192 21.61 -16.38 -11.39
CA ALA A 192 21.85 -16.37 -12.83
C ALA A 192 21.14 -15.23 -13.56
N LEU A 193 20.08 -14.67 -12.98
CA LEU A 193 19.26 -13.65 -13.63
C LEU A 193 19.63 -12.23 -13.15
N PRO A 194 19.58 -11.22 -14.06
CA PRO A 194 19.53 -9.82 -13.66
C PRO A 194 18.30 -9.52 -12.79
N PHE A 195 18.33 -8.38 -12.09
CA PHE A 195 17.28 -8.00 -11.14
C PHE A 195 15.86 -8.06 -11.74
N MET A 196 15.64 -7.43 -12.89
CA MET A 196 14.29 -7.31 -13.48
C MET A 196 13.62 -8.67 -13.76
N PRO A 197 14.20 -9.61 -14.53
CA PRO A 197 13.59 -10.93 -14.74
C PRO A 197 13.44 -11.73 -13.44
N ALA A 198 14.36 -11.61 -12.48
CA ALA A 198 14.25 -12.29 -11.20
C ALA A 198 13.08 -11.73 -10.34
N CYS A 199 12.92 -10.40 -10.30
CA CYS A 199 11.80 -9.74 -9.62
C CYS A 199 10.45 -10.11 -10.26
N LEU A 200 10.38 -10.14 -11.60
CA LEU A 200 9.17 -10.57 -12.31
C LEU A 200 8.80 -12.02 -11.99
N ALA A 201 9.79 -12.90 -11.84
CA ALA A 201 9.56 -14.29 -11.43
C ALA A 201 8.95 -14.38 -10.03
N LEU A 202 9.42 -13.57 -9.06
CA LEU A 202 8.79 -13.46 -7.74
C LEU A 202 7.34 -12.97 -7.87
N ALA A 203 7.11 -11.90 -8.64
CA ALA A 203 5.79 -11.28 -8.76
C ALA A 203 4.75 -12.15 -9.50
N LYS A 204 5.18 -13.15 -10.28
CA LYS A 204 4.30 -13.99 -11.12
C LYS A 204 3.31 -14.81 -10.32
N ASP A 205 3.75 -15.42 -9.22
CA ASP A 205 2.94 -16.37 -8.45
C ASP A 205 2.28 -15.74 -7.20
N ARG A 206 2.25 -14.41 -7.15
CA ARG A 206 1.70 -13.68 -6.00
C ARG A 206 0.18 -13.85 -5.88
N ARG A 207 -0.30 -13.92 -4.65
CA ARG A 207 -1.73 -13.83 -4.34
C ARG A 207 -2.06 -12.39 -3.97
N ILE A 208 -2.95 -11.76 -4.73
CA ILE A 208 -3.47 -10.43 -4.40
C ILE A 208 -4.73 -10.58 -3.57
N THR A 209 -4.74 -10.01 -2.36
CA THR A 209 -5.96 -9.90 -1.58
C THR A 209 -6.92 -8.97 -2.32
N PRO A 210 -8.21 -9.35 -2.47
CA PRO A 210 -9.20 -8.42 -3.01
C PRO A 210 -9.20 -7.14 -2.17
N LEU A 211 -9.23 -5.98 -2.82
CA LEU A 211 -9.46 -4.68 -2.15
C LEU A 211 -10.61 -4.85 -1.17
N LYS A 212 -10.32 -4.85 0.13
CA LYS A 212 -11.36 -4.56 1.11
C LYS A 212 -11.73 -3.12 0.84
N SER A 213 -12.90 -2.88 0.26
CA SER A 213 -13.42 -1.52 0.10
C SER A 213 -13.18 -0.77 1.41
N PRO A 214 -12.47 0.37 1.39
CA PRO A 214 -12.19 1.14 2.59
C PRO A 214 -13.50 1.28 3.34
N GLN A 215 -13.57 0.71 4.54
CA GLN A 215 -14.82 0.78 5.28
C GLN A 215 -15.03 2.24 5.63
N LYS A 216 -15.98 2.87 4.93
CA LYS A 216 -16.38 4.23 5.20
C LYS A 216 -16.72 4.35 6.70
N PRO A 217 -16.22 5.37 7.41
CA PRO A 217 -16.30 5.46 8.88
C PRO A 217 -17.74 5.55 9.40
N TRP A 218 -18.68 5.92 8.54
CA TRP A 218 -20.11 5.91 8.82
C TRP A 218 -20.87 5.08 7.80
N SER A 219 -22.02 4.55 8.19
CA SER A 219 -22.92 3.94 7.21
C SER A 219 -24.39 3.96 7.63
N ALA A 220 -25.25 3.95 6.63
CA ALA A 220 -26.68 3.66 6.76
C ALA A 220 -26.94 2.14 6.69
N GLN A 221 -27.38 1.56 7.79
CA GLN A 221 -27.70 0.14 7.93
C GLN A 221 -29.10 -0.14 7.41
N LEU A 222 -29.21 -1.07 6.47
CA LEU A 222 -30.47 -1.43 5.82
C LEU A 222 -31.08 -2.70 6.42
N ALA A 223 -30.28 -3.76 6.53
CA ALA A 223 -30.70 -5.06 7.05
C ALA A 223 -29.51 -5.94 7.43
N TYR A 224 -29.76 -7.00 8.19
CA TYR A 224 -28.76 -8.04 8.50
C TYR A 224 -29.29 -9.44 8.19
N GLY A 225 -28.40 -10.43 8.16
CA GLY A 225 -28.73 -11.85 8.03
C GLY A 225 -27.63 -12.74 8.59
N LYS A 226 -27.95 -14.01 8.91
CA LYS A 226 -26.97 -15.00 9.39
C LYS A 226 -25.98 -15.41 8.31
N THR A 227 -26.40 -15.35 7.05
CA THR A 227 -25.55 -15.57 5.86
C THR A 227 -25.59 -14.34 4.95
N ARG A 228 -24.61 -14.20 4.06
CA ARG A 228 -24.59 -13.12 3.05
C ARG A 228 -25.85 -13.14 2.18
N ALA A 229 -26.28 -14.32 1.72
CA ALA A 229 -27.50 -14.49 0.94
C ALA A 229 -28.76 -14.04 1.70
N GLN A 230 -28.83 -14.35 3.00
CA GLN A 230 -29.94 -13.90 3.83
C GLN A 230 -29.92 -12.38 4.03
N ALA A 231 -28.75 -11.78 4.21
CA ALA A 231 -28.62 -10.32 4.30
C ALA A 231 -29.08 -9.63 3.00
N GLN A 232 -28.69 -10.15 1.83
CA GLN A 232 -29.14 -9.66 0.52
C GLN A 232 -30.67 -9.76 0.35
N ALA A 233 -31.24 -10.93 0.68
CA ALA A 233 -32.69 -11.13 0.64
C ALA A 233 -33.43 -10.18 1.60
N ASN A 234 -32.89 -9.98 2.80
CA ASN A 234 -33.46 -9.06 3.78
C ASN A 234 -33.35 -7.59 3.34
N VAL A 235 -32.24 -7.15 2.74
CA VAL A 235 -32.15 -5.81 2.14
C VAL A 235 -33.25 -5.65 1.09
N LYS A 236 -33.30 -6.55 0.09
CA LYS A 236 -34.31 -6.49 -0.98
C LYS A 236 -35.75 -6.41 -0.43
N ARG A 237 -36.05 -7.22 0.59
CA ARG A 237 -37.38 -7.27 1.22
C ARG A 237 -37.68 -6.02 2.04
N LEU A 238 -36.76 -5.58 2.90
CA LEU A 238 -36.99 -4.47 3.84
C LEU A 238 -36.85 -3.11 3.18
N THR A 239 -36.20 -3.02 2.03
CA THR A 239 -36.07 -1.77 1.26
C THR A 239 -36.95 -1.74 0.01
N ALA A 240 -37.96 -2.61 -0.10
CA ALA A 240 -38.80 -2.71 -1.29
C ALA A 240 -39.49 -1.37 -1.63
N GLN A 241 -39.98 -0.66 -0.61
CA GLN A 241 -40.69 0.63 -0.75
C GLN A 241 -39.77 1.78 -1.20
N CYS A 242 -38.48 1.72 -0.88
CA CYS A 242 -37.47 2.72 -1.25
C CYS A 242 -36.45 2.16 -2.26
N SER A 243 -36.81 1.10 -2.99
CA SER A 243 -35.90 0.36 -3.87
C SER A 243 -35.26 1.22 -4.96
N SER A 244 -35.99 2.21 -5.49
CA SER A 244 -35.49 3.15 -6.49
C SER A 244 -34.36 4.05 -5.97
N ARG A 245 -34.32 4.34 -4.67
CA ARG A 245 -33.22 5.09 -4.05
C ARG A 245 -32.06 4.19 -3.70
N VAL A 246 -32.33 3.02 -3.13
CA VAL A 246 -31.29 2.04 -2.80
C VAL A 246 -30.56 1.57 -4.07
N ALA A 247 -31.24 1.48 -5.21
CA ALA A 247 -30.63 1.14 -6.49
C ALA A 247 -29.63 2.17 -7.03
N ARG A 248 -29.67 3.42 -6.53
CA ARG A 248 -28.69 4.48 -6.89
C ARG A 248 -27.45 4.47 -6.00
N GLU A 249 -27.42 3.57 -5.02
CA GLU A 249 -26.39 3.48 -4.00
C GLU A 249 -25.61 2.18 -4.16
N THR A 250 -24.35 2.18 -3.74
CA THR A 250 -23.59 0.94 -3.61
C THR A 250 -23.90 0.31 -2.25
N VAL A 251 -24.65 -0.80 -2.26
CA VAL A 251 -24.92 -1.58 -1.03
C VAL A 251 -23.76 -2.55 -0.77
N GLU A 252 -23.03 -2.29 0.30
CA GLU A 252 -22.00 -3.17 0.82
C GLU A 252 -22.61 -4.26 1.69
N TYR A 253 -22.06 -5.47 1.63
CA TYR A 253 -22.40 -6.56 2.53
C TYR A 253 -21.16 -6.98 3.31
N VAL A 254 -21.12 -6.63 4.60
CA VAL A 254 -19.96 -6.84 5.45
C VAL A 254 -20.23 -7.90 6.52
N THR A 255 -19.23 -8.71 6.83
CA THR A 255 -19.30 -9.68 7.93
C THR A 255 -18.94 -8.96 9.23
N VAL A 256 -19.80 -9.09 10.23
CA VAL A 256 -19.65 -8.48 11.56
C VAL A 256 -19.50 -9.59 12.60
N PRO A 257 -18.43 -9.58 13.41
CA PRO A 257 -18.25 -10.55 14.48
C PRO A 257 -19.35 -10.38 15.54
N ASN A 258 -19.86 -11.48 16.06
CA ASN A 258 -20.84 -11.42 17.15
C ASN A 258 -20.12 -11.18 18.48
N ARG A 259 -20.58 -10.19 19.25
CA ARG A 259 -20.03 -9.89 20.58
C ARG A 259 -20.48 -10.88 21.65
N VAL A 260 -21.52 -11.68 21.36
CA VAL A 260 -21.98 -12.75 22.23
C VAL A 260 -21.12 -13.99 21.99
N ARG A 261 -20.49 -14.48 23.06
CA ARG A 261 -19.63 -15.67 23.03
C ARG A 261 -20.39 -16.88 22.49
N GLY A 262 -19.79 -17.61 21.55
CA GLY A 262 -20.35 -18.82 20.95
C GLY A 262 -21.35 -18.59 19.82
N GLN A 263 -21.69 -17.33 19.50
CA GLN A 263 -22.58 -17.03 18.38
C GLN A 263 -21.79 -16.80 17.09
N PRO A 264 -22.28 -17.30 15.93
CA PRO A 264 -21.63 -17.06 14.66
C PRO A 264 -21.69 -15.58 14.26
N PRO A 265 -20.74 -15.09 13.44
CA PRO A 265 -20.81 -13.76 12.86
C PRO A 265 -22.08 -13.60 12.02
N TYR A 266 -22.52 -12.36 11.83
CA TYR A 266 -23.65 -12.04 10.97
C TYR A 266 -23.20 -11.12 9.83
N HIS A 267 -24.01 -11.04 8.78
CA HIS A 267 -23.75 -10.19 7.62
C HIS A 267 -24.70 -9.00 7.61
N LEU A 268 -24.16 -7.83 7.30
CA LEU A 268 -24.86 -6.55 7.37
C LEU A 268 -24.85 -5.88 6.00
N GLY A 269 -26.03 -5.56 5.48
CA GLY A 269 -26.23 -4.76 4.28
C GLY A 269 -26.27 -3.27 4.64
N ARG A 270 -25.35 -2.49 4.07
CA ARG A 270 -25.15 -1.07 4.44
C ARG A 270 -24.74 -0.21 3.26
N ILE A 271 -24.93 1.10 3.40
CA ILE A 271 -24.45 2.13 2.47
C ILE A 271 -23.38 2.96 3.19
N GLY A 272 -22.12 2.91 2.74
CA GLY A 272 -20.99 3.62 3.34
C GLY A 272 -20.99 5.13 3.07
N ARG A 273 -20.52 5.92 4.04
CA ARG A 273 -20.36 7.38 3.98
C ARG A 273 -19.15 7.88 4.76
N ASP A 274 -18.51 8.93 4.23
CA ASP A 274 -17.34 9.56 4.86
C ASP A 274 -17.70 10.34 6.12
N THR A 275 -18.90 10.92 6.17
CA THR A 275 -19.37 11.72 7.30
C THR A 275 -20.62 11.14 7.96
N LYS A 276 -20.81 11.50 9.23
CA LYS A 276 -22.04 11.20 9.98
C LYS A 276 -23.26 11.82 9.29
N GLU A 277 -23.11 13.07 8.87
CA GLU A 277 -24.18 13.87 8.27
C GLU A 277 -24.69 13.23 6.98
N ASP A 278 -23.80 12.74 6.11
CA ASP A 278 -24.21 12.06 4.88
C ASP A 278 -24.95 10.75 5.17
N ALA A 279 -24.51 10.00 6.20
CA ALA A 279 -25.19 8.78 6.63
C ALA A 279 -26.59 9.08 7.21
N GLU A 280 -26.72 10.19 7.95
CA GLU A 280 -28.00 10.66 8.48
C GLU A 280 -28.93 11.13 7.35
N LYS A 281 -28.41 11.85 6.36
CA LYS A 281 -29.18 12.35 5.22
C LYS A 281 -29.80 11.23 4.38
N ILE A 282 -29.04 10.18 4.09
CA ILE A 282 -29.58 9.01 3.38
C ILE A 282 -30.58 8.25 4.27
N CYS A 283 -30.28 8.02 5.56
CA CYS A 283 -31.23 7.35 6.45
C CYS A 283 -32.54 8.12 6.62
N ALA A 284 -32.48 9.45 6.74
CA ALA A 284 -33.66 10.30 6.83
C ALA A 284 -34.51 10.19 5.56
N THR A 285 -33.86 10.13 4.39
CA THR A 285 -34.54 9.95 3.11
C THR A 285 -35.21 8.57 3.01
N LEU A 286 -34.50 7.49 3.36
CA LEU A 286 -35.06 6.14 3.33
C LEU A 286 -36.23 5.98 4.31
N ARG A 287 -36.13 6.55 5.51
CA ARG A 287 -37.22 6.52 6.51
C ARG A 287 -38.45 7.29 6.05
N ARG A 288 -38.27 8.42 5.37
CA ARG A 288 -39.37 9.20 4.78
C ARG A 288 -40.15 8.38 3.75
N ASP A 289 -39.45 7.51 3.03
CA ASP A 289 -40.01 6.59 2.04
C ASP A 289 -40.51 5.26 2.66
N GLY A 290 -40.60 5.18 4.00
CA GLY A 290 -41.14 4.01 4.70
C GLY A 290 -40.14 2.89 5.03
N CYS A 291 -38.86 3.06 4.69
CA CYS A 291 -37.84 2.04 4.94
C CYS A 291 -37.12 2.19 6.28
N LEU A 292 -36.75 1.06 6.87
CA LEU A 292 -35.89 1.04 8.05
C LEU A 292 -34.46 1.44 7.67
N CYS A 293 -33.87 2.28 8.51
CA CYS A 293 -32.47 2.66 8.39
C CYS A 293 -31.90 3.01 9.76
N ARG A 294 -30.64 2.68 10.02
CA ARG A 294 -29.92 3.11 11.23
C ARG A 294 -28.51 3.60 10.88
N VAL A 295 -28.08 4.70 11.47
CA VAL A 295 -26.71 5.19 11.30
C VAL A 295 -25.79 4.49 12.29
N LEU A 296 -24.63 4.04 11.84
CA LEU A 296 -23.59 3.44 12.69
C LEU A 296 -22.23 4.05 12.37
N LYS A 297 -21.45 4.32 13.43
CA LYS A 297 -20.02 4.63 13.33
C LYS A 297 -19.23 3.33 13.36
N HIS A 298 -18.30 3.18 12.43
CA HIS A 298 -17.33 2.08 12.43
C HIS A 298 -16.03 2.59 13.04
N LYS A 299 -15.40 1.75 13.87
CA LYS A 299 -14.02 1.97 14.25
C LYS A 299 -13.20 1.39 13.10
N GLY A 300 -12.39 2.23 12.45
CA GLY A 300 -11.37 1.80 11.51
C GLY A 300 -10.38 0.85 12.17
#